data_AF-A0A849FCS9-F1
#
_entry.id   AF-A0A849FCS9-F1
#
_cell.length_a   1.000
_cell.length_b   1.000
_cell.length_c   1.000
_cell.angle_alpha   90.00
_cell.angle_beta   90.00
_cell.angle_gamma   90.00
#
_symmetry.space_group_name_H-M   'P 1'
#
loop_
_entity.id
_entity.type
_entity.pdbx_description
1 polymer ?
#
loop_
_entity_poly.entity_id
_entity_poly.type
_entity_poly.pdbx_seq_one_letter_code
_entity_poly.pdbx_strand_id
1 'polypeptide(L)' 'MTHTETPADLPEAAKRALAEAEERRKAAKELELAPELGGRDGPEPVRYGDWERKGIAVDF' A
#
# COMPACT_ATOMS: atom_id res chain seq x y z
N MET A 1 -16.26 -6.30 -0.78
CA MET A 1 -16.30 -6.14 -2.25
C MET A 1 -14.97 -5.57 -2.70
N THR A 2 -14.03 -6.42 -3.10
CA THR A 2 -12.75 -5.99 -3.68
C THR A 2 -13.02 -5.41 -5.06
N HIS A 3 -13.07 -4.08 -5.17
CA HIS A 3 -13.20 -3.40 -6.46
C HIS A 3 -11.86 -3.48 -7.19
N THR A 4 -11.65 -4.56 -7.93
CA THR A 4 -10.66 -4.57 -9.00
C THR A 4 -11.35 -4.00 -10.24
N GLU A 5 -11.51 -2.68 -10.29
CA GLU A 5 -11.96 -1.99 -11.50
C GLU A 5 -10.85 -2.12 -12.56
N THR A 6 -11.19 -2.76 -13.68
CA THR A 6 -10.31 -2.89 -14.84
C THR A 6 -10.06 -1.47 -15.40
N PRO A 7 -8.83 -1.11 -15.85
CA PRO A 7 -8.50 0.26 -16.27
C PRO A 7 -9.42 0.88 -17.33
N ALA A 8 -10.17 0.05 -18.06
CA ALA A 8 -11.13 0.44 -19.08
C ALA A 8 -12.39 1.14 -18.51
N ASP A 9 -12.82 0.81 -17.29
CA ASP A 9 -14.07 1.30 -16.70
C ASP A 9 -13.91 2.59 -15.87
N LEU A 10 -12.69 3.12 -15.78
CA LEU A 10 -12.42 4.30 -14.97
C LEU A 10 -13.00 5.58 -15.60
N PRO A 11 -13.64 6.46 -14.81
CA PRO A 11 -14.06 7.77 -15.30
C PRO A 11 -12.84 8.62 -15.70
N GLU A 12 -13.02 9.55 -16.63
CA GLU A 12 -11.92 10.38 -17.15
C GLU A 12 -11.19 11.17 -16.05
N ALA A 13 -11.90 11.57 -15.00
CA ALA A 13 -11.30 12.18 -13.81
C ALA A 13 -10.32 11.24 -13.09
N ALA A 14 -10.66 9.96 -12.94
CA ALA A 14 -9.80 8.97 -12.31
C ALA A 14 -8.55 8.68 -13.15
N LYS A 15 -8.69 8.59 -14.48
CA LYS A 15 -7.55 8.41 -15.39
C LYS A 15 -6.56 9.56 -15.29
N ARG A 16 -7.04 10.81 -15.27
CA ARG A 16 -6.19 12.00 -15.08
C ARG A 16 -5.49 11.99 -13.73
N ALA A 17 -6.21 11.67 -12.65
CA ALA A 17 -5.64 11.60 -11.31
C ALA A 17 -4.52 10.55 -11.22
N LEU A 18 -4.70 9.39 -11.84
CA LEU A 18 -3.67 8.35 -11.89
C LEU A 18 -2.46 8.76 -12.71
N ALA A 19 -2.68 9.39 -13.87
CA ALA A 19 -1.60 9.91 -14.71
C ALA A 19 -0.78 10.98 -13.96
N GLU A 20 -1.43 11.92 -13.28
CA GLU A 20 -0.76 12.95 -12.49
C GLU A 20 0.01 12.35 -11.30
N ALA A 21 -0.56 11.36 -10.62
CA ALA A 21 0.14 10.64 -9.55
C ALA A 21 1.36 9.85 -10.06
N GLU A 22 1.27 9.28 -11.27
CA GLU A 22 2.40 8.60 -11.90
C GLU A 22 3.51 9.57 -12.27
N GLU A 23 3.19 10.72 -12.87
CA GLU A 23 4.17 11.77 -13.18
C GLU A 23 4.84 12.30 -11.91
N ARG A 24 4.09 12.48 -10.80
CA ARG A 24 4.66 12.80 -9.49
C ARG A 24 5.64 11.74 -9.00
N ARG A 25 5.31 10.45 -9.15
CA ARG A 25 6.20 9.34 -8.74
C ARG A 25 7.48 9.29 -9.57
N LYS A 26 7.38 9.54 -10.89
CA LYS A 26 8.56 9.60 -11.78
C LYS A 26 9.47 10.79 -11.47
N ALA A 27 8.87 11.93 -11.10
CA ALA A 27 9.60 13.14 -10.74
C ALA A 27 10.14 13.11 -9.30
N ALA A 28 9.59 12.26 -8.44
CA ALA A 28 10.06 12.10 -7.07
C ALA A 28 11.44 11.46 -7.08
N LYS A 29 12.36 12.03 -6.30
CA LYS A 29 13.65 11.37 -6.04
C LYS A 29 13.42 10.15 -5.17
N GLU A 30 14.15 9.08 -5.47
CA GLU A 30 14.17 7.91 -4.63
C GLU A 30 14.69 8.30 -3.24
N LEU A 31 13.86 8.10 -2.23
CA LEU A 31 14.25 8.29 -0.84
C LEU A 31 15.05 7.06 -0.44
N GLU A 32 16.35 7.24 -0.21
CA GLU A 32 17.23 6.19 0.30
C GLU A 32 16.95 6.00 1.80
N LEU A 33 15.80 5.38 2.10
CA LEU A 33 15.40 5.03 3.46
C LEU A 33 16.10 3.74 3.85
N ALA A 34 16.69 3.71 5.04
CA ALA A 34 17.22 2.48 5.60
C ALA A 34 16.08 1.45 5.68
N PRO A 35 16.36 0.17 5.37
CA PRO A 35 15.34 -0.87 5.50
C PRO A 35 14.86 -0.95 6.96
N GLU A 36 13.55 -1.06 7.14
CA GLU A 36 12.95 -1.38 8.44
C GLU A 36 13.45 -2.76 8.87
N LEU A 37 14.21 -2.84 9.96
CA LEU A 37 14.75 -4.08 10.51
C LEU A 37 13.88 -4.56 11.67
N GLY A 38 13.42 -5.81 11.61
CA GLY A 38 12.62 -6.42 12.68
C GLY A 38 11.12 -6.10 12.64
N GLY A 39 10.66 -5.33 11.65
CA GLY A 39 9.24 -5.15 11.37
C GLY A 39 8.60 -6.42 10.80
N ARG A 40 7.32 -6.65 11.10
CA ARG A 40 6.56 -7.74 10.46
C ARG A 40 6.27 -7.36 9.01
N ASP A 41 6.44 -8.30 8.09
CA ASP A 41 6.06 -8.11 6.69
C ASP A 41 4.56 -7.80 6.59
N GLY A 42 4.22 -6.86 5.71
CA GLY A 42 2.84 -6.50 5.43
C GLY A 42 2.30 -5.38 6.32
N PRO A 43 0.99 -5.09 6.20
CA PRO A 43 0.39 -3.95 6.86
C PRO A 43 0.30 -4.11 8.38
N GLU A 44 0.37 -2.98 9.09
CA GLU A 44 0.41 -2.94 10.56
C GLU A 44 -0.74 -3.75 11.21
N PRO A 45 -0.45 -4.72 12.10
CA PRO A 45 -1.46 -5.53 12.80
C PRO A 45 -2.58 -4.72 13.42
N VAL A 46 -2.23 -3.58 14.03
CA VAL A 46 -3.16 -2.65 14.69
C VAL A 46 -4.24 -2.16 13.75
N ARG A 47 -3.90 -1.89 12.48
CA ARG A 47 -4.84 -1.36 11.49
C ARG A 47 -5.75 -2.41 10.88
N TYR A 48 -5.34 -3.69 10.89
CA TYR A 48 -6.02 -4.76 10.14
C TYR A 48 -6.48 -5.92 11.02
N GLY A 49 -6.29 -5.85 12.33
CA GLY A 49 -6.77 -6.84 13.30
C GLY A 49 -6.03 -8.18 13.28
N ASP A 50 -4.91 -8.29 12.57
CA ASP A 50 -4.11 -9.52 12.47
C ASP A 50 -3.02 -9.56 13.54
N TRP A 51 -3.45 -9.84 14.77
CA TRP A 51 -2.57 -9.99 15.94
C TRP A 51 -2.04 -11.42 16.12
N GLU A 52 -2.35 -12.33 15.18
CA GLU A 52 -1.98 -13.72 15.29
C GLU A 52 -0.77 -14.06 14.41
N ARG A 53 0.18 -14.81 14.98
CA ARG A 53 1.27 -15.42 14.21
C ARG A 53 1.30 -16.92 14.51
N LYS A 54 1.00 -17.74 13.51
CA LYS A 54 0.91 -19.21 13.64
C LYS A 54 -0.06 -19.65 14.75
N GLY A 55 -1.19 -18.94 14.90
CA GLY A 55 -2.22 -19.24 15.91
C GLY A 55 -1.87 -18.82 17.33
N ILE A 56 -0.82 -18.01 17.51
CA ILE A 56 -0.45 -17.41 18.80
C ILE A 56 -0.78 -15.92 18.71
N ALA A 57 -1.56 -15.40 19.66
CA ALA A 57 -1.75 -13.97 19.82
C ALA A 57 -0.41 -13.35 20.26
N VAL A 58 0.11 -12.42 19.46
CA VAL A 58 1.39 -11.75 19.67
C VAL A 58 1.13 -10.28 19.93
N ASP A 59 1.67 -9.76 21.04
CA ASP A 59 1.71 -8.35 21.38
C ASP A 59 3.19 -7.95 21.56
N PHE A 60 3.58 -6.86 20.89
CA PHE A 60 4.93 -6.23 20.75
C PHE A 60 6.15 -7.14 20.50
#